data_AF-A0AAQ0LX25-F1
#
_entry.id   AF-A0AAQ0LX25-F1
#
_cell.length_a   1.000
_cell.length_b   1.000
_cell.length_c   1.000
_cell.angle_alpha   90.00
_cell.angle_beta   90.00
_cell.angle_gamma   90.00
#
_symmetry.space_group_name_H-M   'P 1'
#
loop_
_entity.id
_entity.type
_entity.pdbx_description
1 polymer ?
#
loop_
_entity_poly.entity_id
_entity_poly.type
_entity_poly.pdbx_seq_one_letter_code
_entity_poly.pdbx_strand_id
1 'polypeptide(L)'
;MNNNEVYDDIYKAIENTTYYKAQVQAENYERSNELNEIEDNFKKLDKTEEIEKLNSSEYKEDLKNHYNSIDKSKVLDEYKETYRNQEELYIYKTENNIYNDNMLSKKYLENTQKLDYLENNMITPTEKYEVQAEVKSELLNEDSRETKKNAIEQEYSYYSEELYNKRVNHEDSEETQDNMLDKMAEKKLYNANDDIIKNNSKVIEYINENEKERLEKKVEQSKDFEKLHSKDMMWKIVKEESLNSEYLTKTDDNMLDARTNASNISTQVANNNKSQYAPKQINRNTSYNNAYQSLDKSKQITHTNYSESRENDSIKEENKDKRDKGISR
;
A
#
# COMPACT_ATOMS: atom_id res chain seq x y z
N MET A 1 41.65 11.82 -0.80
CA MET A 1 40.21 11.56 -1.03
C MET A 1 39.45 12.48 -0.08
N ASN A 2 38.55 13.29 -0.63
CA ASN A 2 37.87 14.35 0.13
C ASN A 2 36.75 13.73 0.97
N ASN A 3 36.75 13.98 2.29
CA ASN A 3 35.71 13.49 3.22
C ASN A 3 34.29 13.93 2.84
N ASN A 4 34.12 14.96 2.01
CA ASN A 4 32.82 15.41 1.52
C ASN A 4 32.24 14.54 0.38
N GLU A 5 33.08 13.86 -0.42
CA GLU A 5 32.59 12.97 -1.49
C GLU A 5 32.03 11.66 -0.91
N VAL A 6 32.67 11.12 0.13
CA VAL A 6 32.19 9.94 0.86
C VAL A 6 30.89 10.22 1.60
N TYR A 7 30.74 11.42 2.17
CA TYR A 7 29.50 11.85 2.83
C TYR A 7 28.34 12.03 1.83
N ASP A 8 28.58 12.61 0.66
CA ASP A 8 27.57 12.76 -0.40
C ASP A 8 27.17 11.43 -1.04
N ASP A 9 28.12 10.49 -1.18
CA ASP A 9 27.84 9.16 -1.71
C ASP A 9 27.09 8.29 -0.70
N ILE A 10 27.40 8.37 0.59
CA ILE A 10 26.63 7.71 1.66
C ILE A 10 25.26 8.38 1.81
N TYR A 11 25.16 9.70 1.76
CA TYR A 11 23.89 10.41 1.81
C TYR A 11 23.02 10.07 0.60
N LYS A 12 23.57 10.05 -0.62
CA LYS A 12 22.86 9.58 -1.83
C LYS A 12 22.60 8.09 -1.82
N ALA A 13 23.43 7.26 -1.21
CA ALA A 13 23.20 5.82 -1.11
C ALA A 13 22.09 5.52 -0.11
N ILE A 14 22.06 6.19 1.05
CA ILE A 14 21.02 6.13 2.08
C ILE A 14 19.72 6.76 1.55
N GLU A 15 19.80 7.92 0.91
CA GLU A 15 18.71 8.51 0.15
C GLU A 15 18.26 7.53 -0.94
N ASN A 16 19.13 6.80 -1.66
CA ASN A 16 18.73 5.79 -2.65
C ASN A 16 18.28 4.43 -2.08
N THR A 17 18.56 4.09 -0.83
CA THR A 17 18.28 2.75 -0.26
C THR A 17 17.02 2.72 0.58
N THR A 18 16.63 3.82 1.22
CA THR A 18 15.31 3.95 1.85
C THR A 18 14.38 4.93 1.13
N TYR A 19 14.89 5.91 0.37
CA TYR A 19 14.12 7.11 0.03
C TYR A 19 13.82 7.33 -1.47
N TYR A 20 14.80 7.44 -2.38
CA TYR A 20 14.62 7.86 -3.78
C TYR A 20 14.20 6.72 -4.71
N LYS A 21 14.64 5.48 -4.46
CA LYS A 21 14.03 4.31 -5.09
C LYS A 21 12.58 4.20 -4.63
N ALA A 22 12.25 4.23 -3.34
CA ALA A 22 10.84 4.24 -2.92
C ALA A 22 10.01 5.46 -3.42
N GLN A 23 10.62 6.64 -3.59
CA GLN A 23 9.98 7.89 -4.03
C GLN A 23 9.71 7.96 -5.54
N VAL A 24 10.64 7.53 -6.40
CA VAL A 24 10.46 7.45 -7.86
C VAL A 24 9.86 6.11 -8.28
N GLN A 25 10.04 5.05 -7.47
CA GLN A 25 9.49 3.73 -7.71
C GLN A 25 8.07 3.54 -7.19
N ALA A 26 7.65 4.11 -6.06
CA ALA A 26 6.25 3.99 -5.64
C ALA A 26 5.29 4.85 -6.48
N GLU A 27 5.78 5.87 -7.18
CA GLU A 27 4.98 6.67 -8.11
C GLU A 27 5.02 6.14 -9.56
N ASN A 28 6.01 5.31 -9.97
CA ASN A 28 6.17 4.82 -11.36
C ASN A 28 6.89 3.45 -11.60
N TYR A 29 7.34 2.70 -10.59
CA TYR A 29 7.82 1.32 -10.73
C TYR A 29 6.95 0.37 -9.92
N GLU A 30 6.16 -0.44 -10.61
CA GLU A 30 5.58 -1.64 -10.03
C GLU A 30 6.69 -2.51 -9.41
N ARG A 31 6.41 -3.28 -8.35
CA ARG A 31 7.32 -4.32 -7.83
C ARG A 31 7.91 -5.17 -8.96
N SER A 32 7.16 -5.34 -10.05
CA SER A 32 7.59 -5.92 -11.34
C SER A 32 8.88 -5.33 -11.92
N ASN A 33 9.15 -4.03 -11.78
CA ASN A 33 10.38 -3.43 -12.27
C ASN A 33 11.58 -3.63 -11.31
N GLU A 34 11.32 -3.68 -10.00
CA GLU A 34 12.34 -4.13 -9.02
C GLU A 34 12.71 -5.58 -9.31
N LEU A 35 11.71 -6.43 -9.56
CA LEU A 35 11.90 -7.81 -10.01
C LEU A 35 12.73 -7.89 -11.28
N ASN A 36 12.43 -7.09 -12.30
CA ASN A 36 13.22 -7.05 -13.53
C ASN A 36 14.70 -6.74 -13.27
N GLU A 37 14.99 -5.78 -12.39
CA GLU A 37 16.38 -5.44 -12.02
C GLU A 37 17.08 -6.59 -11.27
N ILE A 38 16.38 -7.24 -10.34
CA ILE A 38 16.90 -8.39 -9.60
C ILE A 38 17.18 -9.55 -10.56
N GLU A 39 16.20 -9.89 -11.40
CA GLU A 39 16.31 -10.95 -12.40
C GLU A 39 17.46 -10.70 -13.37
N ASP A 40 17.64 -9.46 -13.83
CA ASP A 40 18.76 -9.12 -14.71
C ASP A 40 20.13 -9.26 -14.03
N ASN A 41 20.22 -8.98 -12.73
CA ASN A 41 21.44 -9.25 -11.97
C ASN A 41 21.67 -10.75 -11.76
N PHE A 42 20.62 -11.54 -11.52
CA PHE A 42 20.71 -13.00 -11.44
C PHE A 42 21.16 -13.62 -12.78
N LYS A 43 20.63 -13.15 -13.92
CA LYS A 43 21.07 -13.58 -15.26
C LYS A 43 22.55 -13.30 -15.49
N LYS A 44 23.05 -12.13 -15.08
CA LYS A 44 24.48 -11.77 -15.19
C LYS A 44 25.40 -12.64 -14.32
N LEU A 45 24.84 -13.32 -13.31
CA LEU A 45 25.56 -14.18 -12.38
C LEU A 45 25.35 -15.68 -12.70
N ASP A 46 24.78 -16.00 -13.86
CA ASP A 46 24.44 -17.35 -14.29
C ASP A 46 23.53 -18.11 -13.28
N LYS A 47 22.69 -17.37 -12.54
CA LYS A 47 21.72 -17.91 -11.55
C LYS A 47 20.30 -18.02 -12.11
N THR A 48 20.17 -18.26 -13.41
CA THR A 48 18.86 -18.26 -14.10
C THR A 48 17.90 -19.33 -13.56
N GLU A 49 18.41 -20.45 -13.04
CA GLU A 49 17.58 -21.51 -12.44
C GLU A 49 16.76 -21.04 -11.23
N GLU A 50 17.29 -20.12 -10.40
CA GLU A 50 16.57 -19.54 -9.26
C GLU A 50 15.40 -18.68 -9.75
N ILE A 51 15.60 -17.92 -10.84
CA ILE A 51 14.53 -17.15 -11.48
C ILE A 51 13.45 -18.08 -12.03
N GLU A 52 13.85 -19.13 -12.75
CA GLU A 52 12.92 -20.06 -13.39
C GLU A 52 12.05 -20.81 -12.38
N LYS A 53 12.64 -21.25 -11.26
CA LYS A 53 11.90 -21.89 -10.16
C LYS A 53 10.82 -20.98 -9.61
N LEU A 54 11.17 -19.73 -9.31
CA LEU A 54 10.22 -18.80 -8.70
C LEU A 54 9.25 -18.16 -9.70
N ASN A 55 9.57 -18.16 -10.99
CA ASN A 55 8.63 -17.75 -12.04
C ASN A 55 7.74 -18.90 -12.56
N SER A 56 7.99 -20.12 -12.10
CA SER A 56 7.24 -21.32 -12.47
C SER A 56 5.75 -21.18 -12.14
N SER A 57 4.92 -21.89 -12.92
CA SER A 57 3.48 -21.97 -12.64
C SER A 57 3.19 -22.65 -11.30
N GLU A 58 4.04 -23.61 -10.90
CA GLU A 58 3.91 -24.33 -9.64
C GLU A 58 4.06 -23.39 -8.44
N TYR A 59 5.15 -22.63 -8.38
CA TYR A 59 5.36 -21.65 -7.32
C TYR A 59 4.24 -20.59 -7.23
N LYS A 60 3.74 -20.13 -8.37
CA LYS A 60 2.61 -19.17 -8.42
C LYS A 60 1.31 -19.79 -7.91
N GLU A 61 1.05 -21.06 -8.23
CA GLU A 61 -0.12 -21.79 -7.72
C GLU A 61 0.03 -22.05 -6.23
N ASP A 62 1.24 -22.32 -5.73
CA ASP A 62 1.52 -22.51 -4.30
C ASP A 62 1.26 -21.25 -3.49
N LEU A 63 1.77 -20.09 -3.93
CA LEU A 63 1.46 -18.80 -3.32
C LEU A 63 -0.05 -18.56 -3.27
N LYS A 64 -0.74 -18.85 -4.37
CA LYS A 64 -2.19 -18.70 -4.47
C LYS A 64 -2.94 -19.63 -3.54
N ASN A 65 -2.55 -20.89 -3.45
CA ASN A 65 -3.19 -21.87 -2.57
C ASN A 65 -2.96 -21.50 -1.11
N HIS A 66 -1.72 -21.17 -0.75
CA HIS A 66 -1.34 -20.73 0.60
C HIS A 66 -2.17 -19.53 1.05
N TYR A 67 -2.14 -18.43 0.29
CA TYR A 67 -2.82 -17.20 0.69
C TYR A 67 -4.34 -17.25 0.65
N ASN A 68 -4.93 -18.12 -0.17
CA ASN A 68 -6.37 -18.35 -0.15
C ASN A 68 -6.80 -19.30 0.97
N SER A 69 -5.87 -20.06 1.56
CA SER A 69 -6.16 -21.04 2.63
C SER A 69 -6.04 -20.47 4.03
N ILE A 70 -5.33 -19.35 4.20
CA ILE A 70 -5.14 -18.69 5.49
C ILE A 70 -6.12 -17.52 5.69
N ASP A 71 -6.36 -17.17 6.95
CA ASP A 71 -7.20 -16.05 7.32
C ASP A 71 -6.51 -14.70 7.07
N LYS A 72 -7.33 -13.66 6.87
CA LYS A 72 -6.87 -12.32 6.50
C LYS A 72 -5.88 -11.72 7.52
N SER A 73 -6.02 -12.01 8.81
CA SER A 73 -5.06 -11.60 9.85
C SER A 73 -3.68 -12.18 9.58
N LYS A 74 -3.57 -13.48 9.31
CA LYS A 74 -2.28 -14.12 8.99
C LYS A 74 -1.67 -13.61 7.70
N VAL A 75 -2.50 -13.29 6.69
CA VAL A 75 -2.01 -12.64 5.47
C VAL A 75 -1.32 -11.32 5.80
N LEU A 76 -1.90 -10.51 6.69
CA LEU A 76 -1.32 -9.24 7.12
C LEU A 76 -0.04 -9.43 7.95
N ASP A 77 0.00 -10.42 8.84
CA ASP A 77 1.19 -10.76 9.62
C ASP A 77 2.35 -11.19 8.70
N GLU A 78 2.08 -12.05 7.71
CA GLU A 78 3.07 -12.46 6.72
C GLU A 78 3.52 -11.30 5.82
N TYR A 79 2.59 -10.41 5.44
CA TYR A 79 2.93 -9.21 4.68
C TYR A 79 3.85 -8.29 5.49
N LYS A 80 3.54 -8.07 6.78
CA LYS A 80 4.37 -7.27 7.70
C LYS A 80 5.78 -7.83 7.82
N GLU A 81 5.91 -9.14 8.03
CA GLU A 81 7.22 -9.79 8.15
C GLU A 81 8.00 -9.76 6.83
N THR A 82 7.34 -10.05 5.71
CA THR A 82 7.99 -10.02 4.38
C THR A 82 8.45 -8.59 4.04
N TYR A 83 7.63 -7.59 4.34
CA TYR A 83 7.96 -6.18 4.11
C TYR A 83 9.12 -5.73 5.00
N ARG A 84 9.15 -6.13 6.28
CA ARG A 84 10.31 -5.88 7.16
C ARG A 84 11.58 -6.46 6.59
N ASN A 85 11.58 -7.73 6.20
CA ASN A 85 12.76 -8.38 5.64
C ASN A 85 13.23 -7.68 4.37
N GLN A 86 12.31 -7.17 3.56
CA GLN A 86 12.66 -6.37 2.38
C GLN A 86 13.36 -5.05 2.75
N GLU A 87 12.86 -4.32 3.75
CA GLU A 87 13.51 -3.09 4.24
C GLU A 87 14.91 -3.37 4.82
N GLU A 88 15.07 -4.48 5.54
CA GLU A 88 16.39 -4.90 6.05
C GLU A 88 17.36 -5.22 4.89
N LEU A 89 16.90 -5.88 3.82
CA LEU A 89 17.73 -6.13 2.62
C LEU A 89 18.10 -4.82 1.91
N TYR A 90 17.22 -3.81 1.97
CA TYR A 90 17.52 -2.48 1.47
C TYR A 90 18.57 -1.73 2.29
N ILE A 91 18.53 -1.88 3.62
CA ILE A 91 19.58 -1.34 4.49
C ILE A 91 20.89 -2.06 4.20
N TYR A 92 20.89 -3.39 4.09
CA TYR A 92 22.10 -4.17 3.87
C TYR A 92 22.82 -3.82 2.56
N LYS A 93 22.05 -3.61 1.48
CA LYS A 93 22.61 -3.30 0.15
C LYS A 93 23.27 -1.91 0.05
N THR A 94 23.17 -1.07 1.08
CA THR A 94 23.86 0.24 1.16
C THR A 94 25.37 0.09 1.14
N GLU A 95 25.87 -0.81 1.98
CA GLU A 95 27.29 -1.00 2.24
C GLU A 95 27.78 -2.35 1.72
N ASN A 96 26.87 -3.24 1.30
CA ASN A 96 27.18 -4.59 0.84
C ASN A 96 26.59 -4.86 -0.55
N ASN A 97 27.30 -5.63 -1.37
CA ASN A 97 26.71 -6.17 -2.59
C ASN A 97 25.93 -7.45 -2.26
N ILE A 98 24.60 -7.32 -2.16
CA ILE A 98 23.69 -8.44 -1.84
C ILE A 98 23.83 -9.65 -2.78
N TYR A 99 24.24 -9.42 -4.04
CA TYR A 99 24.35 -10.48 -5.04
C TYR A 99 25.59 -11.37 -4.88
N ASN A 100 26.57 -10.93 -4.09
CA ASN A 100 27.75 -11.72 -3.73
C ASN A 100 27.44 -12.82 -2.71
N ASP A 101 26.29 -12.74 -2.03
CA ASP A 101 25.82 -13.74 -1.10
C ASP A 101 24.65 -14.49 -1.71
N ASN A 102 24.82 -15.79 -1.97
CA ASN A 102 23.77 -16.59 -2.61
C ASN A 102 22.47 -16.61 -1.80
N MET A 103 22.55 -16.73 -0.47
CA MET A 103 21.37 -16.81 0.39
C MET A 103 20.63 -15.48 0.46
N LEU A 104 21.35 -14.38 0.67
CA LEU A 104 20.73 -13.06 0.72
C LEU A 104 20.19 -12.63 -0.64
N SER A 105 20.89 -12.98 -1.73
CA SER A 105 20.39 -12.73 -3.08
C SER A 105 19.09 -13.47 -3.36
N LYS A 106 18.99 -14.76 -2.96
CA LYS A 106 17.80 -15.58 -3.12
C LYS A 106 16.64 -15.04 -2.28
N LYS A 107 16.87 -14.76 -0.99
CA LYS A 107 15.86 -14.12 -0.11
C LYS A 107 15.37 -12.79 -0.68
N TYR A 108 16.23 -12.01 -1.33
CA TYR A 108 15.83 -10.75 -1.97
C TYR A 108 14.87 -10.95 -3.14
N LEU A 109 15.14 -11.93 -4.01
CA LEU A 109 14.24 -12.28 -5.11
C LEU A 109 12.89 -12.81 -4.58
N GLU A 110 12.93 -13.78 -3.67
CA GLU A 110 11.74 -14.41 -3.08
C GLU A 110 10.85 -13.39 -2.35
N ASN A 111 11.42 -12.56 -1.49
CA ASN A 111 10.67 -11.53 -0.77
C ASN A 111 10.03 -10.53 -1.74
N THR A 112 10.74 -10.12 -2.79
CA THR A 112 10.19 -9.18 -3.76
C THR A 112 9.01 -9.77 -4.54
N GLN A 113 9.09 -11.05 -4.94
CA GLN A 113 7.99 -11.74 -5.63
C GLN A 113 6.78 -11.97 -4.72
N LYS A 114 7.04 -12.35 -3.47
CA LYS A 114 6.01 -12.53 -2.44
C LYS A 114 5.27 -11.22 -2.16
N LEU A 115 6.00 -10.10 -2.06
CA LEU A 115 5.42 -8.75 -1.92
C LEU A 115 4.61 -8.35 -3.16
N ASP A 116 5.13 -8.57 -4.37
CA ASP A 116 4.37 -8.31 -5.61
C ASP A 116 3.05 -9.08 -5.62
N TYR A 117 3.06 -10.36 -5.25
CA TYR A 117 1.85 -11.16 -5.17
C TYR A 117 0.86 -10.61 -4.13
N LEU A 118 1.32 -10.35 -2.91
CA LEU A 118 0.49 -9.87 -1.81
C LEU A 118 -0.12 -8.49 -2.11
N GLU A 119 0.69 -7.55 -2.58
CA GLU A 119 0.26 -6.17 -2.88
C GLU A 119 -0.72 -6.11 -4.07
N ASN A 120 -0.63 -7.05 -5.02
CA ASN A 120 -1.52 -7.09 -6.19
C ASN A 120 -2.83 -7.88 -5.96
N ASN A 121 -2.82 -8.86 -5.04
CA ASN A 121 -3.92 -9.83 -4.93
C ASN A 121 -4.59 -9.87 -3.56
N MET A 122 -3.85 -9.59 -2.47
CA MET A 122 -4.30 -9.90 -1.11
C MET A 122 -4.49 -8.67 -0.23
N ILE A 123 -3.69 -7.63 -0.40
CA ILE A 123 -3.62 -6.47 0.50
C ILE A 123 -4.28 -5.23 -0.14
N THR A 124 -5.09 -4.50 0.62
CA THR A 124 -5.64 -3.22 0.14
C THR A 124 -4.61 -2.10 0.26
N PRO A 125 -4.76 -0.98 -0.47
CA PRO A 125 -3.86 0.15 -0.33
C PRO A 125 -3.76 0.69 1.10
N THR A 126 -4.86 0.70 1.88
CA THR A 126 -4.81 1.17 3.28
C THR A 126 -3.97 0.24 4.12
N GLU A 127 -4.26 -1.06 4.08
CA GLU A 127 -3.52 -2.09 4.81
C GLU A 127 -2.03 -2.06 4.44
N LYS A 128 -1.72 -1.88 3.15
CA LYS A 128 -0.36 -1.70 2.67
C LYS A 128 0.33 -0.54 3.38
N TYR A 129 -0.25 0.66 3.36
CA TYR A 129 0.40 1.84 3.94
C TYR A 129 0.45 1.80 5.47
N GLU A 130 -0.54 1.20 6.13
CA GLU A 130 -0.55 1.03 7.59
C GLU A 130 0.59 0.13 8.05
N VAL A 131 0.74 -1.05 7.42
CA VAL A 131 1.84 -1.97 7.73
C VAL A 131 3.20 -1.36 7.41
N GLN A 132 3.32 -0.64 6.29
CA GLN A 132 4.57 0.05 5.95
C GLN A 132 4.95 1.10 7.01
N ALA A 133 3.98 1.87 7.50
CA ALA A 133 4.21 2.86 8.54
C ALA A 133 4.64 2.19 9.86
N GLU A 134 3.98 1.11 10.23
CA GLU A 134 4.28 0.34 11.44
C GLU A 134 5.69 -0.25 11.39
N VAL A 135 6.05 -0.96 10.31
CA VAL A 135 7.38 -1.56 10.14
C VAL A 135 8.48 -0.51 10.20
N LYS A 136 8.31 0.63 9.51
CA LYS A 136 9.30 1.72 9.54
C LYS A 136 9.46 2.32 10.94
N SER A 137 8.36 2.45 11.69
CA SER A 137 8.41 2.89 13.09
C SER A 137 9.16 1.89 13.97
N GLU A 138 8.96 0.59 13.77
CA GLU A 138 9.65 -0.46 14.53
C GLU A 138 11.14 -0.57 14.17
N LEU A 139 11.51 -0.36 12.90
CA LEU A 139 12.92 -0.34 12.48
C LEU A 139 13.71 0.81 13.13
N LEU A 140 13.08 1.92 13.47
CA LEU A 140 13.72 3.02 14.18
C LEU A 140 13.82 2.79 15.69
N ASN A 141 12.96 1.96 16.25
CA ASN A 141 12.90 1.74 17.68
C ASN A 141 13.99 0.73 18.10
N GLU A 142 14.93 1.17 18.94
CA GLU A 142 16.05 0.34 19.40
C GLU A 142 15.59 -0.93 20.12
N ASP A 143 14.62 -0.81 21.03
CA ASP A 143 14.06 -1.96 21.76
C ASP A 143 13.42 -2.99 20.82
N SER A 144 12.72 -2.51 19.78
CA SER A 144 12.06 -3.36 18.78
C SER A 144 13.09 -4.09 17.91
N ARG A 145 14.16 -3.41 17.50
CA ARG A 145 15.28 -4.02 16.77
C ARG A 145 15.98 -5.08 17.63
N GLU A 146 16.29 -4.76 18.88
CA GLU A 146 16.95 -5.68 19.80
C GLU A 146 16.08 -6.92 20.07
N THR A 147 14.78 -6.72 20.28
CA THR A 147 13.81 -7.81 20.44
C THR A 147 13.81 -8.73 19.22
N LYS A 148 13.76 -8.17 18.00
CA LYS A 148 13.75 -8.96 16.76
C LYS A 148 15.06 -9.71 16.56
N LYS A 149 16.19 -9.06 16.81
CA LYS A 149 17.53 -9.67 16.75
C LYS A 149 17.64 -10.85 17.71
N ASN A 150 17.22 -10.67 18.96
CA ASN A 150 17.23 -11.74 19.97
C ASN A 150 16.33 -12.92 19.57
N ALA A 151 15.16 -12.65 18.98
CA ALA A 151 14.28 -13.71 18.48
C ALA A 151 14.95 -14.54 17.37
N ILE A 152 15.62 -13.88 16.41
CA ILE A 152 16.35 -14.54 15.33
C ILE A 152 17.52 -15.37 15.88
N GLU A 153 18.25 -14.86 16.87
CA GLU A 153 19.34 -15.60 17.51
C GLU A 153 18.85 -16.85 18.25
N GLN A 154 17.69 -16.74 18.91
CA GLN A 154 17.05 -17.87 19.58
C GLN A 154 16.59 -18.93 18.57
N GLU A 155 15.91 -18.52 17.49
CA GLU A 155 15.46 -19.43 16.43
C GLU A 155 16.64 -20.13 15.73
N TYR A 156 17.70 -19.39 15.41
CA TYR A 156 18.92 -19.98 14.85
C TYR A 156 19.53 -21.02 15.80
N SER A 157 19.61 -20.70 17.10
CA SER A 157 20.17 -21.61 18.10
C SER A 157 19.33 -22.88 18.23
N TYR A 158 18.01 -22.73 18.23
CA TYR A 158 17.06 -23.85 18.24
C TYR A 158 17.28 -24.79 17.06
N TYR A 159 17.26 -24.27 15.82
CA TYR A 159 17.45 -25.12 14.63
C TYR A 159 18.85 -25.72 14.56
N SER A 160 19.88 -25.01 15.05
CA SER A 160 21.24 -25.55 15.12
C SER A 160 21.34 -26.73 16.09
N GLU A 161 20.66 -26.68 17.24
CA GLU A 161 20.63 -27.76 18.21
C GLU A 161 19.79 -28.94 17.70
N GLU A 162 18.63 -28.65 17.10
CA GLU A 162 17.76 -29.67 16.51
C GLU A 162 18.48 -30.43 15.39
N LEU A 163 19.20 -29.72 14.50
CA LEU A 163 19.99 -30.32 13.43
C LEU A 163 21.08 -31.25 13.97
N TYR A 164 21.75 -30.85 15.06
CA TYR A 164 22.75 -31.69 15.72
C TYR A 164 22.10 -32.98 16.25
N ASN A 165 20.98 -32.87 16.97
CA ASN A 165 20.28 -34.02 17.55
C ASN A 165 19.78 -34.99 16.47
N LYS A 166 19.15 -34.48 15.40
CA LYS A 166 18.69 -35.30 14.27
C LYS A 166 19.85 -36.04 13.59
N ARG A 167 21.00 -35.36 13.39
CA ARG A 167 22.20 -36.00 12.81
C ARG A 167 22.78 -37.09 13.72
N VAL A 168 22.81 -36.87 15.03
CA VAL A 168 23.24 -37.89 16.02
C VAL A 168 22.31 -39.11 16.01
N ASN A 169 21.00 -38.89 15.86
CA ASN A 169 20.00 -39.95 15.85
C ASN A 169 19.80 -40.61 14.47
N HIS A 170 20.53 -40.17 13.44
CA HIS A 170 20.33 -40.60 12.04
C HIS A 170 18.91 -40.38 11.51
N GLU A 171 18.26 -39.31 11.97
CA GLU A 171 16.95 -38.87 11.51
C GLU A 171 17.09 -37.99 10.26
N ASP A 172 16.01 -37.93 9.47
CA ASP A 172 15.92 -36.97 8.38
C ASP A 172 15.98 -35.53 8.93
N SER A 173 16.78 -34.69 8.29
CA SER A 173 17.12 -33.36 8.79
C SER A 173 17.16 -32.28 7.70
N GLU A 174 16.69 -32.60 6.49
CA GLU A 174 16.70 -31.67 5.35
C GLU A 174 15.93 -30.38 5.68
N GLU A 175 14.69 -30.49 6.16
CA GLU A 175 13.87 -29.34 6.56
C GLU A 175 14.51 -28.51 7.69
N THR A 176 15.07 -29.17 8.71
CA THR A 176 15.76 -28.48 9.82
C THR A 176 17.03 -27.78 9.34
N GLN A 177 17.76 -28.38 8.40
CA GLN A 177 18.93 -27.77 7.80
C GLN A 177 18.55 -26.52 7.00
N ASP A 178 17.49 -26.58 6.19
CA ASP A 178 17.01 -25.44 5.41
C ASP A 178 16.56 -24.30 6.33
N ASN A 179 15.77 -24.59 7.37
CA ASN A 179 15.37 -23.61 8.38
C ASN A 179 16.57 -22.98 9.10
N MET A 180 17.60 -23.77 9.44
CA MET A 180 18.82 -23.26 10.06
C MET A 180 19.58 -22.31 9.12
N LEU A 181 19.69 -22.66 7.83
CA LEU A 181 20.36 -21.84 6.82
C LEU A 181 19.62 -20.53 6.59
N ASP A 182 18.29 -20.56 6.56
CA ASP A 182 17.45 -19.36 6.46
C ASP A 182 17.65 -18.42 7.65
N LYS A 183 17.66 -18.96 8.87
CA LYS A 183 17.91 -18.17 10.09
C LYS A 183 19.34 -17.68 10.18
N MET A 184 20.30 -18.41 9.61
CA MET A 184 21.69 -17.94 9.50
C MET A 184 21.79 -16.71 8.60
N ALA A 185 21.08 -16.71 7.46
CA ALA A 185 21.04 -15.57 6.54
C ALA A 185 20.35 -14.35 7.17
N GLU A 186 19.24 -14.55 7.88
CA GLU A 186 18.59 -13.48 8.66
C GLU A 186 19.50 -12.93 9.74
N LYS A 187 20.15 -13.80 10.52
CA LYS A 187 21.12 -13.36 11.54
C LYS A 187 22.25 -12.54 10.93
N LYS A 188 22.78 -12.95 9.78
CA LYS A 188 23.81 -12.20 9.05
C LYS A 188 23.30 -10.81 8.63
N LEU A 189 22.09 -10.74 8.10
CA LEU A 189 21.44 -9.51 7.67
C LEU A 189 21.29 -8.52 8.83
N TYR A 190 20.66 -8.96 9.92
CA TYR A 190 20.40 -8.13 11.09
C TYR A 190 21.67 -7.66 11.80
N ASN A 191 22.71 -8.51 11.86
CA ASN A 191 23.99 -8.11 12.44
C ASN A 191 24.69 -7.00 11.64
N ALA A 192 24.71 -7.13 10.31
CA ALA A 192 25.29 -6.09 9.45
C ALA A 192 24.49 -4.78 9.53
N ASN A 193 23.16 -4.87 9.57
CA ASN A 193 22.31 -3.69 9.63
C ASN A 193 22.38 -2.97 10.98
N ASP A 194 22.59 -3.67 12.10
CA ASP A 194 22.77 -3.05 13.41
C ASP A 194 23.96 -2.08 13.42
N ASP A 195 25.07 -2.47 12.77
CA ASP A 195 26.25 -1.60 12.63
C ASP A 195 25.97 -0.42 11.68
N ILE A 196 25.31 -0.66 10.55
CA ILE A 196 24.92 0.39 9.58
C ILE A 196 23.99 1.42 10.25
N ILE A 197 23.00 0.96 11.02
CA ILE A 197 22.02 1.81 11.70
C ILE A 197 22.69 2.63 12.80
N LYS A 198 23.57 2.03 13.61
CA LYS A 198 24.30 2.76 14.66
C LYS A 198 25.20 3.84 14.08
N ASN A 199 25.89 3.55 12.98
CA ASN A 199 26.79 4.51 12.34
C ASN A 199 26.07 5.65 11.62
N ASN A 200 24.81 5.43 11.21
CA ASN A 200 24.03 6.38 10.41
C ASN A 200 22.73 6.86 11.10
N SER A 201 22.61 6.68 12.41
CA SER A 201 21.34 6.81 13.16
C SER A 201 20.59 8.12 12.90
N LYS A 202 21.27 9.27 13.00
CA LYS A 202 20.67 10.59 12.79
C LYS A 202 20.10 10.80 11.39
N VAL A 203 20.74 10.23 10.37
CA VAL A 203 20.28 10.35 8.98
C VAL A 203 19.07 9.45 8.77
N ILE A 204 19.11 8.23 9.30
CA ILE A 204 18.01 7.26 9.24
C ILE A 204 16.78 7.78 10.00
N GLU A 205 16.97 8.37 11.19
CA GLU A 205 15.90 9.01 11.98
C GLU A 205 15.21 10.13 11.19
N TYR A 206 15.97 11.09 10.65
CA TYR A 206 15.41 12.21 9.87
C TYR A 206 14.62 11.75 8.64
N ILE A 207 15.13 10.74 7.93
CA ILE A 207 14.48 10.19 6.73
C ILE A 207 13.15 9.52 7.09
N ASN A 208 13.14 8.73 8.16
CA ASN A 208 11.97 7.97 8.56
C ASN A 208 10.90 8.85 9.24
N GLU A 209 11.26 9.94 9.92
CA GLU A 209 10.29 10.92 10.44
C GLU A 209 9.48 11.58 9.33
N ASN A 210 10.13 12.06 8.27
CA ASN A 210 9.46 12.66 7.11
C ASN A 210 8.56 11.65 6.38
N GLU A 211 8.98 10.39 6.31
CA GLU A 211 8.22 9.32 5.67
C GLU A 211 7.02 8.89 6.49
N LYS A 212 7.12 8.89 7.82
CA LYS A 212 5.99 8.62 8.71
C LYS A 212 4.85 9.61 8.44
N GLU A 213 5.14 10.91 8.37
CA GLU A 213 4.12 11.91 8.03
C GLU A 213 3.52 11.68 6.63
N ARG A 214 4.32 11.24 5.65
CA ARG A 214 3.82 10.93 4.31
C ARG A 214 2.92 9.70 4.31
N LEU A 215 3.32 8.63 4.99
CA LEU A 215 2.54 7.40 5.08
C LEU A 215 1.25 7.64 5.85
N GLU A 216 1.27 8.42 6.92
CA GLU A 216 0.06 8.87 7.61
C GLU A 216 -0.89 9.61 6.65
N LYS A 217 -0.38 10.53 5.83
CA LYS A 217 -1.17 11.19 4.77
C LYS A 217 -1.70 10.20 3.72
N LYS A 218 -0.91 9.20 3.33
CA LYS A 218 -1.33 8.15 2.38
C LYS A 218 -2.38 7.22 2.97
N VAL A 219 -2.26 6.88 4.26
CA VAL A 219 -3.29 6.14 5.00
C VAL A 219 -4.58 6.94 5.05
N GLU A 220 -4.52 8.24 5.34
CA GLU A 220 -5.69 9.13 5.32
C GLU A 220 -6.34 9.19 3.93
N GLN A 221 -5.54 9.45 2.89
CA GLN A 221 -5.99 9.44 1.50
C GLN A 221 -6.58 8.10 1.08
N SER A 222 -5.95 6.99 1.49
CA SER A 222 -6.39 5.64 1.18
C SER A 222 -7.67 5.27 1.90
N LYS A 223 -7.82 5.63 3.17
CA LYS A 223 -9.06 5.45 3.94
C LYS A 223 -10.20 6.23 3.31
N ASP A 224 -9.95 7.47 2.91
CA ASP A 224 -10.95 8.28 2.23
C ASP A 224 -11.30 7.67 0.87
N PHE A 225 -10.32 7.15 0.14
CA PHE A 225 -10.53 6.44 -1.10
C PHE A 225 -11.31 5.13 -0.91
N GLU A 226 -11.00 4.30 0.09
CA GLU A 226 -11.72 3.07 0.39
C GLU A 226 -13.16 3.32 0.86
N LYS A 227 -13.42 4.43 1.57
CA LYS A 227 -14.79 4.88 1.84
C LYS A 227 -15.55 5.12 0.53
N LEU A 228 -14.91 5.68 -0.50
CA LEU A 228 -15.47 5.83 -1.86
C LEU A 228 -15.68 4.51 -2.62
N HIS A 229 -15.07 3.42 -2.15
CA HIS A 229 -15.21 2.08 -2.70
C HIS A 229 -16.28 1.21 -2.04
N SER A 230 -16.83 1.65 -0.90
CA SER A 230 -17.71 0.86 -0.04
C SER A 230 -19.21 1.16 -0.25
N LYS A 231 -20.08 0.54 0.58
CA LYS A 231 -21.52 0.88 0.69
C LYS A 231 -21.76 2.39 0.77
N ASP A 232 -20.80 3.18 1.25
CA ASP A 232 -20.89 4.64 1.33
C ASP A 232 -21.00 5.33 -0.05
N MET A 233 -20.39 4.82 -1.11
CA MET A 233 -20.54 5.40 -2.45
C MET A 233 -21.94 5.14 -3.01
N MET A 234 -22.50 3.94 -2.77
CA MET A 234 -23.91 3.66 -3.04
C MET A 234 -24.83 4.56 -2.21
N TRP A 235 -24.53 4.79 -0.93
CA TRP A 235 -25.29 5.74 -0.11
C TRP A 235 -25.16 7.19 -0.58
N LYS A 236 -23.99 7.61 -1.08
CA LYS A 236 -23.81 8.93 -1.70
C LYS A 236 -24.65 9.05 -2.97
N ILE A 237 -24.63 8.04 -3.84
CA ILE A 237 -25.48 7.97 -5.03
C ILE A 237 -26.96 8.09 -4.66
N VAL A 238 -27.45 7.26 -3.72
CA VAL A 238 -28.85 7.29 -3.25
C VAL A 238 -29.22 8.64 -2.64
N LYS A 239 -28.30 9.26 -1.90
CA LYS A 239 -28.51 10.60 -1.32
C LYS A 239 -28.63 11.66 -2.40
N GLU A 240 -27.76 11.67 -3.40
CA GLU A 240 -27.83 12.63 -4.51
C GLU A 240 -29.04 12.37 -5.42
N GLU A 241 -29.42 11.10 -5.68
CA GLU A 241 -30.67 10.76 -6.36
C GLU A 241 -31.88 11.35 -5.61
N SER A 242 -31.92 11.16 -4.30
CA SER A 242 -32.99 11.67 -3.44
C SER A 242 -33.08 13.20 -3.48
N LEU A 243 -31.96 13.90 -3.29
CA LEU A 243 -31.92 15.36 -3.32
C LEU A 243 -32.28 15.92 -4.70
N ASN A 244 -31.77 15.30 -5.77
CA ASN A 244 -32.06 15.71 -7.14
C ASN A 244 -33.53 15.47 -7.53
N SER A 245 -34.16 14.42 -6.98
CA SER A 245 -35.56 14.09 -7.24
C SER A 245 -36.54 15.19 -6.83
N GLU A 246 -36.22 15.98 -5.80
CA GLU A 246 -37.04 17.09 -5.32
C GLU A 246 -37.24 18.18 -6.39
N TYR A 247 -36.28 18.33 -7.31
CA TYR A 247 -36.29 19.35 -8.36
C TYR A 247 -36.79 18.81 -9.70
N LEU A 248 -36.82 17.49 -9.90
CA LEU A 248 -37.34 16.86 -11.12
C LEU A 248 -38.84 17.09 -11.33
N THR A 249 -39.59 17.32 -10.24
CA THR A 249 -41.04 17.58 -10.27
C THR A 249 -41.39 19.07 -10.28
N LYS A 250 -40.40 19.97 -10.20
CA LYS A 250 -40.62 21.42 -10.27
C LYS A 250 -40.67 21.88 -11.73
N THR A 251 -41.33 23.01 -12.01
CA THR A 251 -41.47 23.59 -13.35
C THR A 251 -40.65 24.87 -13.53
N ASP A 252 -39.63 25.07 -12.72
CA ASP A 252 -38.69 26.19 -12.77
C ASP A 252 -37.38 25.80 -13.49
N ASP A 253 -36.48 26.78 -13.68
CA ASP A 253 -35.21 26.61 -14.39
C ASP A 253 -34.33 25.50 -13.79
N ASN A 254 -34.47 25.27 -12.47
CA ASN A 254 -33.83 24.19 -11.72
C ASN A 254 -34.18 22.78 -12.25
N MET A 255 -35.31 22.62 -12.96
CA MET A 255 -35.73 21.33 -13.54
C MET A 255 -34.78 20.86 -14.64
N LEU A 256 -34.23 21.77 -15.45
CA LEU A 256 -33.35 21.40 -16.57
C LEU A 256 -32.00 20.87 -16.05
N ASP A 257 -31.47 21.54 -15.03
CA ASP A 257 -30.26 21.13 -14.33
C ASP A 257 -30.47 19.83 -13.57
N ALA A 258 -31.63 19.65 -12.91
CA ALA A 258 -31.97 18.40 -12.24
C ALA A 258 -32.06 17.20 -13.21
N ARG A 259 -32.57 17.41 -14.44
CA ARG A 259 -32.62 16.34 -15.47
C ARG A 259 -31.23 15.95 -15.96
N THR A 260 -30.37 16.94 -16.21
CA THR A 260 -28.98 16.71 -16.59
C THR A 260 -28.23 15.97 -15.48
N ASN A 261 -28.49 16.37 -14.24
CA ASN A 261 -27.91 15.76 -13.06
C ASN A 261 -28.36 14.30 -12.86
N ALA A 262 -29.64 13.99 -13.10
CA ALA A 262 -30.18 12.63 -13.04
C ALA A 262 -29.50 11.68 -14.04
N SER A 263 -29.22 12.17 -15.26
CA SER A 263 -28.49 11.40 -16.26
C SER A 263 -27.05 11.11 -15.84
N ASN A 264 -26.37 12.07 -15.19
CA ASN A 264 -25.03 11.86 -14.66
C ASN A 264 -25.05 10.84 -13.52
N ILE A 265 -25.96 10.99 -12.55
CA ILE A 265 -26.10 10.07 -11.41
C ILE A 265 -26.39 8.64 -11.89
N SER A 266 -27.30 8.46 -12.84
CA SER A 266 -27.61 7.14 -13.43
C SER A 266 -26.40 6.51 -14.14
N THR A 267 -25.60 7.34 -14.82
CA THR A 267 -24.33 6.89 -15.43
C THR A 267 -23.35 6.41 -14.36
N GLN A 268 -23.28 7.08 -13.21
CA GLN A 268 -22.43 6.65 -12.10
C GLN A 268 -22.93 5.39 -11.40
N VAL A 269 -24.24 5.16 -11.29
CA VAL A 269 -24.82 3.88 -10.83
C VAL A 269 -24.35 2.74 -11.73
N ALA A 270 -24.50 2.89 -13.05
CA ALA A 270 -24.12 1.87 -14.02
C ALA A 270 -22.61 1.60 -14.02
N ASN A 271 -21.79 2.66 -13.96
CA ASN A 271 -20.34 2.54 -13.89
C ASN A 271 -19.89 1.87 -12.58
N ASN A 272 -20.48 2.24 -11.43
CA ASN A 272 -20.18 1.63 -10.14
C ASN A 272 -20.48 0.12 -10.16
N ASN A 273 -21.68 -0.28 -10.59
CA ASN A 273 -22.07 -1.69 -10.71
C ASN A 273 -21.14 -2.47 -11.63
N LYS A 274 -20.73 -1.89 -12.76
CA LYS A 274 -19.80 -2.54 -13.69
C LYS A 274 -18.38 -2.65 -13.11
N SER A 275 -17.95 -1.64 -12.38
CA SER A 275 -16.60 -1.56 -11.79
C SER A 275 -16.39 -2.58 -10.68
N GLN A 276 -17.45 -2.95 -9.96
CA GLN A 276 -17.38 -4.00 -8.94
C GLN A 276 -16.84 -5.33 -9.49
N TYR A 277 -17.07 -5.62 -10.77
CA TYR A 277 -16.68 -6.89 -11.40
C TYR A 277 -15.39 -6.79 -12.23
N ALA A 278 -14.67 -5.67 -12.22
CA ALA A 278 -13.44 -5.57 -13.00
C ALA A 278 -12.35 -6.50 -12.44
N PRO A 279 -11.51 -7.15 -13.28
CA PRO A 279 -10.62 -8.22 -12.85
C PRO A 279 -9.42 -7.75 -12.00
N LYS A 280 -8.92 -6.53 -12.22
CA LYS A 280 -7.77 -5.97 -11.47
C LYS A 280 -8.23 -4.86 -10.52
N GLN A 281 -7.67 -4.83 -9.30
CA GLN A 281 -7.97 -3.82 -8.29
C GLN A 281 -7.74 -2.40 -8.82
N ILE A 282 -6.66 -2.15 -9.56
CA ILE A 282 -6.36 -0.83 -10.12
C ILE A 282 -7.45 -0.32 -11.09
N ASN A 283 -8.03 -1.21 -11.90
CA ASN A 283 -9.10 -0.84 -12.84
C ASN A 283 -10.42 -0.55 -12.12
N ARG A 284 -10.69 -1.29 -11.04
CA ARG A 284 -11.78 -0.98 -10.11
C ARG A 284 -11.55 0.44 -9.58
N ASN A 285 -10.37 0.69 -9.01
CA ASN A 285 -9.96 1.95 -8.39
C ASN A 285 -10.13 3.19 -9.28
N THR A 286 -9.61 3.18 -10.50
CA THR A 286 -9.75 4.31 -11.44
C THR A 286 -11.21 4.64 -11.72
N SER A 287 -12.05 3.61 -11.86
CA SER A 287 -13.47 3.78 -12.20
C SER A 287 -14.27 4.37 -11.04
N TYR A 288 -14.00 3.95 -9.80
CA TYR A 288 -14.63 4.54 -8.61
C TYR A 288 -14.21 6.00 -8.38
N ASN A 289 -12.93 6.34 -8.61
CA ASN A 289 -12.46 7.73 -8.54
C ASN A 289 -13.14 8.65 -9.55
N ASN A 290 -13.24 8.20 -10.80
CA ASN A 290 -13.93 8.95 -11.86
C ASN A 290 -15.42 9.14 -11.52
N ALA A 291 -16.05 8.11 -10.95
CA ALA A 291 -17.44 8.21 -10.49
C ALA A 291 -17.60 9.22 -9.34
N TYR A 292 -16.66 9.23 -8.41
CA TYR A 292 -16.69 10.18 -7.29
C TYR A 292 -16.53 11.62 -7.73
N GLN A 293 -15.53 11.93 -8.56
CA GLN A 293 -15.35 13.27 -9.11
C GLN A 293 -16.57 13.73 -9.93
N SER A 294 -17.23 12.79 -10.60
CA SER A 294 -18.45 13.08 -11.38
C SER A 294 -19.65 13.36 -10.48
N LEU A 295 -19.78 12.67 -9.33
CA LEU A 295 -20.82 12.95 -8.33
C LEU A 295 -20.59 14.25 -7.56
N ASP A 296 -19.33 14.66 -7.34
CA ASP A 296 -19.06 15.91 -6.63
C ASP A 296 -19.50 17.14 -7.46
N LYS A 297 -19.40 17.04 -8.80
CA LYS A 297 -20.02 18.01 -9.72
C LYS A 297 -21.54 18.00 -9.63
N SER A 298 -22.15 16.81 -9.55
CA SER A 298 -23.59 16.66 -9.35
C SER A 298 -24.07 17.31 -8.07
N LYS A 299 -23.33 17.14 -6.97
CA LYS A 299 -23.61 17.76 -5.67
C LYS A 299 -23.56 19.29 -5.72
N GLN A 300 -22.60 19.87 -6.46
CA GLN A 300 -22.54 21.32 -6.65
C GLN A 300 -23.82 21.84 -7.33
N ILE A 301 -24.28 21.19 -8.39
CA ILE A 301 -25.53 21.53 -9.09
C ILE A 301 -26.73 21.42 -8.14
N THR A 302 -26.85 20.30 -7.42
CA THR A 302 -27.91 20.09 -6.42
C THR A 302 -27.91 21.19 -5.36
N HIS A 303 -26.72 21.60 -4.89
CA HIS A 303 -26.59 22.62 -3.86
C HIS A 303 -26.93 24.02 -4.38
N THR A 304 -26.49 24.36 -5.60
CA THR A 304 -26.86 25.61 -6.27
C THR A 304 -28.38 25.70 -6.44
N ASN A 305 -29.03 24.65 -6.94
CA ASN A 305 -30.50 24.60 -7.07
C ASN A 305 -31.21 24.75 -5.71
N TYR A 306 -30.62 24.18 -4.65
CA TYR A 306 -31.13 24.35 -3.29
C TYR A 306 -31.02 25.79 -2.79
N SER A 307 -29.86 26.44 -2.96
CA SER A 307 -29.69 27.85 -2.58
C SER A 307 -30.61 28.77 -3.38
N GLU A 308 -30.72 28.57 -4.70
CA GLU A 308 -31.55 29.39 -5.57
C GLU A 308 -33.05 29.20 -5.29
N SER A 309 -33.49 27.97 -4.99
CA SER A 309 -34.88 27.72 -4.55
C SER A 309 -35.18 28.45 -3.24
N ARG A 310 -34.25 28.45 -2.27
CA ARG A 310 -34.43 29.15 -0.99
C ARG A 310 -34.46 30.67 -1.14
N GLU A 311 -33.58 31.24 -1.94
CA GLU A 311 -33.59 32.68 -2.23
C GLU A 311 -34.89 33.08 -2.95
N ASN A 312 -35.33 32.29 -3.93
CA ASN A 312 -36.59 32.55 -4.63
C ASN A 312 -37.81 32.45 -3.71
N ASP A 313 -37.82 31.51 -2.77
CA ASP A 313 -38.90 31.38 -1.79
C ASP A 313 -38.88 32.52 -0.77
N SER A 314 -37.70 32.97 -0.30
CA SER A 314 -37.60 34.12 0.61
C SER A 314 -38.05 35.42 -0.08
N ILE A 315 -37.71 35.61 -1.35
CA ILE A 315 -38.15 36.75 -2.16
C ILE A 315 -39.68 36.71 -2.38
N LYS A 316 -40.27 35.53 -2.56
CA LYS A 316 -41.74 35.37 -2.68
C LYS A 316 -42.45 35.65 -1.36
N GLU A 317 -41.90 35.23 -0.23
CA GLU A 317 -42.45 35.52 1.11
C GLU A 317 -42.36 37.02 1.44
N GLU A 318 -41.21 37.67 1.21
CA GLU A 318 -41.08 39.13 1.41
C GLU A 318 -42.04 39.93 0.52
N ASN A 319 -42.27 39.48 -0.71
CA ASN A 319 -43.21 40.12 -1.63
C ASN A 319 -44.68 39.85 -1.26
N LYS A 320 -45.00 38.74 -0.58
CA LYS A 320 -46.32 38.50 0.01
C LYS A 320 -46.56 39.40 1.21
N ASP A 321 -45.60 39.51 2.12
CA ASP A 321 -45.68 40.37 3.31
C ASP A 321 -45.83 41.86 2.96
N LYS A 322 -45.22 42.32 1.86
CA LYS A 322 -45.40 43.68 1.33
C LYS A 322 -46.77 43.91 0.70
N ARG A 323 -47.41 42.87 0.12
CA ARG A 323 -48.76 42.96 -0.44
C ARG A 323 -49.82 42.94 0.66
N ASP A 324 -49.65 42.13 1.70
CA ASP A 324 -50.60 42.03 2.81
C ASP A 324 -50.56 43.27 3.73
N LYS A 325 -49.42 43.96 3.82
CA LYS A 325 -49.33 45.29 4.49
C LYS A 325 -49.78 46.47 3.62
N GLY A 326 -50.15 46.21 2.35
CA GLY A 326 -50.48 47.23 1.34
C GLY A 326 -51.97 47.46 1.09
N ILE A 327 -52.88 46.77 1.78
CA ILE A 327 -54.33 46.99 1.65
C ILE A 327 -54.96 47.21 3.03
N SER A 328 -54.91 48.46 3.47
CA SER A 328 -55.98 49.09 4.25
C SER A 328 -55.95 50.57 3.91
N ARG A 329 -56.70 50.93 2.87
CA ARG A 329 -57.21 52.28 2.65
C ARG A 329 -58.63 52.34 3.15
#